data_AF-A0A7R9TC03-F1
#
_entry.id   AF-A0A7R9TC03-F1
#
_cell.length_a   1.000
_cell.length_b   1.000
_cell.length_c   1.000
_cell.angle_alpha   90.00
_cell.angle_beta   90.00
_cell.angle_gamma   90.00
#
_symmetry.space_group_name_H-M   'P 1'
#
loop_
_entity.id
_entity.type
_entity.pdbx_description
1 polymer ?
#
loop_
_entity_poly.entity_id
_entity_poly.type
_entity_poly.pdbx_seq_one_letter_code
_entity_poly.pdbx_strand_id
1 'polypeptide(L)'
;SFGVPLTEMGGRGGGDDASSVVTAACDAFARERGLDVLVLMAAFDDANDGGAFARQLAFWLPSAASSGGAGVDAETRSKRDAVLREMIAETLAPALGGLERLDAEEGAVGAFEGRAYAQGDARASRKKLQPAMAARLSETPKPR
;
A
#
# COMPACT_ATOMS: atom_id res chain seq x y z
N SER A 1 -7.53 -10.64 -4.01
CA SER A 1 -6.51 -10.03 -4.87
C SER A 1 -7.22 -9.38 -6.02
N PHE A 2 -6.75 -8.23 -6.48
CA PHE A 2 -7.27 -7.58 -7.68
C PHE A 2 -6.61 -8.20 -8.91
N GLY A 3 -7.38 -8.42 -9.98
CA GLY A 3 -6.89 -9.00 -11.24
C GLY A 3 -6.32 -7.98 -12.22
N VAL A 4 -6.04 -6.75 -11.76
CA VAL A 4 -5.55 -5.63 -12.58
C VAL A 4 -4.40 -4.90 -11.87
N PRO A 5 -3.53 -4.16 -12.58
CA PRO A 5 -2.47 -3.36 -11.99
C PRO A 5 -2.98 -2.26 -11.04
N LEU A 6 -2.20 -1.97 -9.99
CA LEU A 6 -2.47 -0.87 -9.05
C LEU A 6 -2.33 0.52 -9.68
N THR A 7 -1.53 0.66 -10.73
CA THR A 7 -1.41 1.88 -11.53
C THR A 7 -2.71 2.22 -12.28
N GLU A 8 -3.51 1.21 -12.62
CA GLU A 8 -4.83 1.40 -13.23
C GLU A 8 -5.92 1.71 -12.19
N MET A 9 -5.77 1.20 -10.97
CA MET A 9 -6.74 1.41 -9.88
C MET A 9 -6.55 2.72 -9.11
N GLY A 10 -5.30 3.12 -8.85
CA GLY A 10 -4.95 4.25 -8.00
C GLY A 10 -4.02 5.27 -8.65
N GLY A 11 -3.74 5.13 -9.96
CA GLY A 11 -3.02 6.10 -10.78
C GLY A 11 -3.95 6.79 -11.79
N ARG A 12 -3.44 7.80 -12.52
CA ARG A 12 -4.19 8.56 -13.54
C ARG A 12 -4.56 7.77 -14.81
N GLY A 13 -4.28 6.46 -14.86
CA GLY A 13 -4.57 5.59 -16.02
C GLY A 13 -6.05 5.23 -16.18
N GLY A 14 -6.80 5.22 -15.06
CA GLY A 14 -8.25 5.47 -15.10
C GLY A 14 -8.45 6.96 -14.96
N GLY A 15 -9.37 7.57 -15.73
CA GLY A 15 -9.64 9.01 -15.64
C GLY A 15 -9.73 9.48 -14.19
N ASP A 16 -9.32 10.72 -13.89
CA ASP A 16 -9.11 11.26 -12.53
C ASP A 16 -10.24 10.93 -11.51
N ASP A 17 -11.45 10.64 -11.98
CA ASP A 17 -12.60 10.13 -11.22
C ASP A 17 -12.44 8.70 -10.65
N ALA A 18 -11.82 7.75 -11.37
CA ALA A 18 -11.71 6.36 -10.91
C ALA A 18 -10.71 6.20 -9.76
N SER A 19 -9.54 6.84 -9.87
CA SER A 19 -8.52 6.83 -8.82
C SER A 19 -9.01 7.50 -7.53
N SER A 20 -9.71 8.63 -7.67
CA SER A 20 -10.31 9.33 -6.51
C SER A 20 -11.41 8.51 -5.83
N VAL A 21 -12.23 7.78 -6.59
CA VAL A 21 -13.25 6.86 -6.03
C VAL A 21 -12.59 5.70 -5.26
N VAL A 22 -11.56 5.06 -5.83
CA VAL A 22 -10.89 3.91 -5.18
C VAL A 22 -10.18 4.34 -3.91
N THR A 23 -9.44 5.45 -3.93
CA THR A 23 -8.73 5.96 -2.76
C THR A 23 -9.69 6.44 -1.67
N ALA A 24 -10.81 7.09 -2.02
CA ALA A 24 -11.87 7.43 -1.07
C ALA A 24 -12.54 6.20 -0.45
N ALA A 25 -12.77 5.14 -1.24
CA ALA A 25 -13.31 3.88 -0.72
C ALA A 25 -12.33 3.17 0.23
N CYS A 26 -11.03 3.21 -0.09
CA CYS A 26 -9.99 2.70 0.80
C CYS A 26 -9.96 3.47 2.13
N ASP A 27 -10.09 4.79 2.08
CA ASP A 27 -10.14 5.65 3.26
C ASP A 27 -11.36 5.35 4.14
N ALA A 28 -12.55 5.31 3.55
CA ALA A 28 -13.78 4.98 4.26
C ALA A 28 -13.70 3.60 4.90
N PHE A 29 -13.30 2.57 4.13
CA PHE A 29 -13.15 1.21 4.65
C PHE A 29 -12.15 1.13 5.80
N ALA A 30 -10.98 1.76 5.65
CA ALA A 30 -9.96 1.71 6.69
C ALA A 30 -10.41 2.40 7.98
N ARG A 31 -11.14 3.51 7.88
CA ARG A 31 -11.73 4.23 9.02
C ARG A 31 -12.83 3.44 9.71
N GLU A 32 -13.80 2.92 8.96
CA GLU A 32 -14.89 2.09 9.50
C GLU A 32 -14.39 0.87 10.27
N ARG A 33 -13.25 0.33 9.85
CA ARG A 33 -12.61 -0.84 10.46
C ARG A 33 -11.55 -0.48 11.51
N GLY A 34 -11.28 0.80 11.75
CA GLY A 34 -10.26 1.26 12.70
C GLY A 34 -8.85 0.78 12.34
N LEU A 35 -8.52 0.68 11.05
CA LEU A 35 -7.22 0.19 10.59
C LEU A 35 -6.18 1.31 10.62
N ASP A 36 -4.98 1.01 11.13
CA ASP A 36 -3.85 1.93 11.04
C ASP A 36 -3.24 1.97 9.64
N VAL A 37 -3.24 0.82 8.95
CA VAL A 37 -2.76 0.63 7.58
C VAL A 37 -3.69 -0.36 6.88
N LEU A 38 -4.13 -0.03 5.67
CA LEU A 38 -4.79 -0.96 4.76
C LEU A 38 -3.79 -1.40 3.67
N VAL A 39 -3.59 -2.70 3.51
CA VAL A 39 -2.72 -3.25 2.47
C VAL A 39 -3.54 -3.81 1.33
N LEU A 40 -3.29 -3.32 0.11
CA LEU A 40 -3.90 -3.79 -1.13
C LEU A 40 -2.90 -4.68 -1.85
N MET A 41 -3.37 -5.81 -2.37
CA MET A 41 -2.51 -6.77 -3.09
C MET A 41 -3.17 -7.16 -4.41
N ALA A 42 -2.57 -6.73 -5.50
CA ALA A 42 -2.93 -7.08 -6.86
C ALA A 42 -2.13 -8.29 -7.34
N ALA A 43 -2.76 -9.12 -8.17
CA ALA A 43 -2.18 -10.30 -8.77
C ALA A 43 -2.83 -10.52 -10.14
N PHE A 44 -2.05 -10.42 -11.20
CA PHE A 44 -2.53 -10.39 -12.57
C PHE A 44 -1.45 -10.97 -13.51
N ASP A 45 -1.85 -11.28 -14.74
CA ASP A 45 -0.91 -11.61 -15.82
C ASP A 45 -0.55 -10.29 -16.53
N ASP A 46 0.72 -9.89 -16.49
CA ASP A 46 1.20 -8.62 -17.04
C ASP A 46 1.30 -8.73 -18.56
N ALA A 47 0.34 -8.13 -19.26
CA ALA A 47 0.31 -8.10 -20.72
C ALA A 47 1.54 -7.40 -21.33
N ASN A 48 2.19 -6.48 -20.62
CA ASN A 48 3.38 -5.79 -21.08
C ASN A 48 4.66 -6.64 -20.93
N ASP A 49 4.61 -7.68 -20.10
CA ASP A 49 5.71 -8.64 -19.89
C ASP A 49 5.32 -10.04 -20.38
N GLY A 50 4.72 -10.11 -21.58
CA GLY A 50 4.41 -11.38 -22.23
C GLY A 50 3.40 -12.27 -21.50
N GLY A 51 2.56 -11.69 -20.62
CA GLY A 51 1.62 -12.42 -19.78
C GLY A 51 2.25 -13.03 -18.54
N ALA A 52 3.43 -12.57 -18.12
CA ALA A 52 4.07 -13.04 -16.89
C ALA A 52 3.20 -12.74 -15.66
N PHE A 53 3.07 -13.71 -14.78
CA PHE A 53 2.31 -13.52 -13.54
C PHE A 53 3.03 -12.52 -12.63
N ALA A 54 2.37 -11.42 -12.31
CA ALA A 54 2.91 -10.32 -11.52
C ALA A 54 2.10 -10.09 -10.25
N ARG A 55 2.75 -9.47 -9.26
CA ARG A 55 2.11 -8.98 -8.04
C ARG A 55 2.53 -7.57 -7.73
N GLN A 56 1.57 -6.79 -7.26
CA GLN A 56 1.82 -5.44 -6.79
C GLN A 56 1.14 -5.22 -5.43
N LEU A 57 1.72 -4.34 -4.64
CA LEU A 57 1.28 -4.02 -3.28
C LEU A 57 1.08 -2.51 -3.16
N ALA A 58 0.02 -2.08 -2.48
CA ALA A 58 -0.10 -0.70 -2.04
C ALA A 58 -0.40 -0.63 -0.54
N PHE A 59 0.17 0.38 0.11
CA PHE A 59 -0.03 0.65 1.53
C PHE A 59 -0.81 1.96 1.69
N TRP A 60 -2.05 1.84 2.12
CA TRP A 60 -2.95 2.96 2.34
C TRP A 60 -2.96 3.34 3.81
N LEU A 61 -2.67 4.62 4.07
CA LEU A 61 -2.85 5.25 5.37
C LEU A 61 -4.17 6.02 5.34
N PRO A 62 -5.09 5.80 6.29
CA PRO A 62 -6.31 6.60 6.39
C PRO A 62 -5.98 8.08 6.58
N SER A 63 -6.68 8.95 5.84
CA SER A 63 -6.54 10.40 5.86
C SER A 63 -6.73 10.94 7.27
N ALA A 64 -6.01 12.04 7.58
CA ALA A 64 -6.18 12.70 8.85
C ALA A 64 -7.63 13.19 9.00
N ALA A 65 -8.17 13.23 10.23
CA ALA A 65 -9.46 13.85 10.44
C ALA A 65 -9.42 15.32 9.98
N SER A 66 -10.35 15.72 9.11
CA SER A 66 -10.72 17.12 9.02
C SER A 66 -11.35 17.53 10.36
N SER A 67 -11.11 18.77 10.80
CA SER A 67 -11.59 19.32 12.06
C SER A 67 -13.02 18.86 12.40
N GLY A 68 -13.17 18.02 13.43
CA GLY A 68 -14.46 17.51 13.92
C GLY A 68 -14.81 16.06 13.54
N GLY A 69 -14.00 15.36 12.75
CA GLY A 69 -14.23 13.95 12.40
C GLY A 69 -13.49 12.95 13.32
N ALA A 70 -13.99 11.71 13.38
CA ALA A 70 -13.23 10.58 13.92
C ALA A 70 -12.10 10.22 12.94
N GLY A 71 -10.87 10.60 13.27
CA GLY A 71 -9.70 10.32 12.46
C GLY A 71 -8.41 10.64 13.20
N VAL A 72 -7.32 10.17 12.62
CA VAL A 72 -5.97 10.29 13.20
C VAL A 72 -5.48 11.71 12.94
N ASP A 73 -4.83 12.34 13.91
CA ASP A 73 -4.22 13.65 13.66
C ASP A 73 -3.04 13.55 12.66
N ALA A 74 -2.64 14.67 12.07
CA ALA A 74 -1.60 14.70 11.04
C ALA A 74 -0.22 14.23 11.56
N GLU A 75 0.10 14.50 12.83
CA GLU A 75 1.37 14.10 13.45
C GLU A 75 1.42 12.57 13.60
N THR A 76 0.34 11.98 14.12
CA THR A 76 0.20 10.54 14.28
C THR A 76 0.19 9.83 12.91
N ARG A 77 -0.44 10.39 11.88
CA ARG A 77 -0.35 9.87 10.49
C ARG A 77 1.09 9.88 9.99
N SER A 78 1.83 10.97 10.21
CA SER A 78 3.23 11.10 9.81
C SER A 78 4.13 10.08 10.49
N LYS A 79 3.97 9.88 11.82
CA LYS A 79 4.69 8.84 12.57
C LYS A 79 4.42 7.43 12.04
N ARG A 80 3.15 7.13 11.69
CA ARG A 80 2.77 5.85 11.08
C ARG A 80 3.40 5.66 9.71
N ASP A 81 3.44 6.71 8.88
CA ASP A 81 4.10 6.67 7.57
C ASP A 81 5.60 6.36 7.71
N ALA A 82 6.28 6.97 8.69
CA ALA A 82 7.69 6.69 8.95
C ALA A 82 7.93 5.22 9.34
N VAL A 83 7.16 4.69 10.30
CA VAL A 83 7.27 3.28 10.72
C VAL A 83 6.96 2.32 9.57
N LEU A 84 5.95 2.65 8.75
CA LEU A 84 5.58 1.86 7.59
C LEU A 84 6.70 1.82 6.54
N ARG A 85 7.34 2.97 6.25
CA ARG A 85 8.47 3.05 5.30
C ARG A 85 9.65 2.19 5.76
N GLU A 86 9.99 2.26 7.05
CA GLU A 86 11.04 1.43 7.64
C GLU A 86 10.69 -0.06 7.52
N MET A 87 9.47 -0.45 7.90
CA MET A 87 9.00 -1.84 7.78
C MET A 87 9.03 -2.33 6.34
N ILE A 88 8.63 -1.50 5.37
CA ILE A 88 8.69 -1.82 3.94
C ILE A 88 10.14 -2.11 3.53
N ALA A 89 11.07 -1.22 3.87
CA ALA A 89 12.47 -1.33 3.44
C ALA A 89 13.20 -2.50 4.11
N GLU A 90 13.04 -2.66 5.42
CA GLU A 90 13.88 -3.57 6.21
C GLU A 90 13.28 -4.97 6.36
N THR A 91 11.96 -5.10 6.25
CA THR A 91 11.27 -6.38 6.48
C THR A 91 10.54 -6.88 5.23
N LEU A 92 9.66 -6.06 4.65
CA LEU A 92 8.77 -6.53 3.60
C LEU A 92 9.51 -6.70 2.28
N ALA A 93 10.37 -5.75 1.89
CA ALA A 93 11.15 -5.85 0.67
C ALA A 93 12.01 -7.11 0.65
N PRO A 94 12.84 -7.43 1.67
CA PRO A 94 13.58 -8.70 1.70
C PRO A 94 12.67 -9.93 1.67
N ALA A 95 11.59 -9.93 2.46
CA ALA A 95 10.67 -11.08 2.54
C ALA A 95 9.95 -11.36 1.21
N LEU A 96 9.73 -10.34 0.39
CA LEU A 96 8.95 -10.41 -0.84
C LEU A 96 9.82 -10.38 -2.11
N GLY A 97 11.12 -10.65 -1.98
CA GLY A 97 12.04 -10.72 -3.11
C GLY A 97 12.35 -9.36 -3.75
N GLY A 98 12.12 -8.27 -3.01
CA GLY A 98 12.23 -6.90 -3.47
C GLY A 98 10.87 -6.21 -3.57
N LEU A 99 10.87 -4.90 -3.32
CA LEU A 99 9.74 -4.02 -3.59
C LEU A 99 10.26 -2.80 -4.34
N GLU A 100 9.91 -2.69 -5.61
CA GLU A 100 10.26 -1.55 -6.44
C GLU A 100 9.06 -0.60 -6.50
N ARG A 101 9.27 0.69 -6.28
CA ARG A 101 8.15 1.65 -6.31
C ARG A 101 7.57 1.73 -7.72
N LEU A 102 6.24 1.70 -7.79
CA LEU A 102 5.50 2.04 -9.01
C LEU A 102 5.46 3.57 -9.08
N ASP A 103 6.61 4.17 -9.39
CA ASP A 103 6.67 5.61 -9.55
C ASP A 103 5.89 6.03 -10.80
N ALA A 104 5.15 7.14 -10.67
CA ALA A 104 4.74 7.90 -11.84
C ALA A 104 5.96 8.68 -12.33
N GLU A 105 5.96 9.05 -13.62
CA GLU A 105 7.00 9.86 -14.24
C GLU A 105 7.45 11.06 -13.38
N GLU A 106 8.67 11.55 -13.63
CA GLU A 106 9.31 12.61 -12.85
C GLU A 106 8.36 13.80 -12.59
N GLY A 107 8.05 14.06 -11.31
CA GLY A 107 7.16 15.14 -10.88
C GLY A 107 5.70 14.75 -10.58
N ALA A 108 5.28 13.49 -10.80
CA ALA A 108 3.94 13.01 -10.47
C ALA A 108 3.88 12.22 -9.15
N VAL A 109 2.78 12.37 -8.41
CA VAL A 109 2.48 11.52 -7.25
C VAL A 109 2.06 10.15 -7.78
N GLY A 110 2.90 9.13 -7.58
CA GLY A 110 2.64 7.73 -7.99
C GLY A 110 1.36 7.16 -7.38
N ALA A 111 0.94 5.99 -7.86
CA ALA A 111 -0.30 5.35 -7.42
C ALA A 111 -0.37 5.20 -5.88
N PHE A 112 -1.56 5.40 -5.30
CA PHE A 112 -1.79 5.35 -3.85
C PHE A 112 -0.85 6.27 -3.05
N GLU A 113 -0.72 7.53 -3.46
CA GLU A 113 0.18 8.54 -2.85
C GLU A 113 1.66 8.11 -2.86
N GLY A 114 2.10 7.43 -3.91
CA GLY A 114 3.48 6.96 -4.07
C GLY A 114 3.85 5.76 -3.17
N ARG A 115 2.85 5.06 -2.63
CA ARG A 115 3.02 3.86 -1.78
C ARG A 115 2.58 2.57 -2.46
N ALA A 116 2.66 2.53 -3.79
CA ALA A 116 2.45 1.32 -4.58
C ALA A 116 3.79 0.76 -5.07
N TYR A 117 3.91 -0.56 -5.12
CA TYR A 117 5.16 -1.28 -5.36
C TYR A 117 4.94 -2.51 -6.25
N ALA A 118 5.86 -2.77 -7.19
CA ALA A 118 6.04 -4.06 -7.85
C ALA A 118 6.76 -5.01 -6.89
N GLN A 119 6.32 -6.27 -6.86
CA GLN A 119 6.84 -7.30 -5.98
C GLN A 119 7.76 -8.26 -6.74
N GLY A 120 9.02 -8.39 -6.30
CA GLY A 120 10.01 -9.22 -7.00
C GLY A 120 9.71 -10.73 -6.95
N ASP A 121 9.25 -11.25 -5.80
CA ASP A 121 8.77 -12.63 -5.68
C ASP A 121 7.28 -12.70 -6.00
N ALA A 122 6.90 -12.85 -7.27
CA ALA A 122 5.49 -12.94 -7.66
C ALA A 122 4.73 -14.13 -7.04
N ARG A 123 5.40 -15.11 -6.40
CA ARG A 123 4.72 -16.22 -5.71
C ARG A 123 4.43 -15.91 -4.25
N ALA A 124 5.10 -14.93 -3.65
CA ALA A 124 4.82 -14.49 -2.31
C ALA A 124 3.42 -13.87 -2.22
N SER A 125 2.52 -14.53 -1.50
CA SER A 125 1.15 -14.07 -1.29
C SER A 125 0.98 -13.43 0.08
N ARG A 126 -0.27 -13.07 0.44
CA ARG A 126 -0.65 -12.70 1.81
C ARG A 126 -0.08 -13.66 2.87
N LYS A 127 0.05 -14.95 2.56
CA LYS A 127 0.60 -15.96 3.49
C LYS A 127 2.07 -15.73 3.86
N LYS A 128 2.84 -15.00 3.04
CA LYS A 128 4.22 -14.61 3.32
C LYS A 128 4.30 -13.20 3.92
N LEU A 129 3.48 -12.28 3.40
CA LEU A 129 3.39 -10.90 3.87
C LEU A 129 2.92 -10.79 5.33
N GLN A 130 1.80 -11.44 5.67
CA GLN A 130 1.17 -11.27 6.98
C GLN A 130 2.08 -11.71 8.13
N PRO A 131 2.76 -12.88 8.08
CA PRO A 131 3.70 -13.26 9.13
C PRO A 131 4.90 -12.30 9.25
N ALA A 132 5.43 -11.79 8.13
CA ALA A 132 6.55 -10.84 8.16
C ALA A 132 6.16 -9.52 8.84
N MET A 133 4.98 -8.98 8.52
CA MET A 133 4.44 -7.79 9.19
C MET A 133 4.22 -8.05 10.69
N ALA A 134 3.63 -9.20 11.04
CA ALA A 134 3.35 -9.56 12.43
C ALA A 134 4.63 -9.69 13.27
N ALA A 135 5.67 -10.32 12.72
CA ALA A 135 6.96 -10.44 13.37
C ALA A 135 7.56 -9.07 13.70
N ARG A 136 7.65 -8.17 12.70
CA ARG A 136 8.21 -6.83 12.91
C ARG A 136 7.43 -6.01 13.94
N LEU A 137 6.10 -6.10 13.92
CA LEU A 137 5.24 -5.41 14.88
C LEU A 137 5.34 -5.98 16.30
N SER A 138 5.69 -7.26 16.44
CA SER A 138 5.88 -7.90 17.75
C SER A 138 7.24 -7.60 18.38
N GLU A 139 8.24 -7.24 17.57
CA GLU A 139 9.58 -6.85 18.01
C GLU A 139 9.65 -5.38 18.48
N THR A 140 8.72 -4.55 18.03
CA THR A 140 8.61 -3.16 18.48
C THR A 140 8.14 -3.13 19.94
N PRO A 141 8.87 -2.51 20.88
CA PRO A 141 8.47 -2.47 22.28
C PRO A 141 7.08 -1.85 22.41
N LYS A 142 6.17 -2.51 23.15
CA LYS A 142 4.92 -1.85 23.57
C LYS A 142 5.30 -0.57 24.34
N PRO A 143 4.72 0.60 24.01
CA PRO A 143 4.90 1.78 24.83
C PRO A 143 4.42 1.43 26.25
N ARG A 144 5.29 1.70 27.23
CA ARG A 144 4.98 1.55 28.66
C ARG A 144 4.01 2.64 29.10
#